data_AF-A0A1H1KLM0-F1
#
_entry.id   AF-A0A1H1KLM0-F1
#
_cell.length_a   1.000
_cell.length_b   1.000
_cell.length_c   1.000
_cell.angle_alpha   90.00
_cell.angle_beta   90.00
_cell.angle_gamma   90.00
#
_symmetry.space_group_name_H-M   'P 1'
#
loop_
_entity.id
_entity.type
_entity.pdbx_description
1 polymer ?
#
loop_
_entity_poly.entity_id
_entity_poly.type
_entity_poly.pdbx_seq_one_letter_code
_entity_poly.pdbx_strand_id
1 'polypeptide(L)'
;MKTHTFTYVACTCGHRGAIVQTYDPTPPAGWYHAWLRDLSSGGGYEGIDELFAETKPSCPECGRSLTPQDVVGRSELNEDALLKLARR
;
A
#
# COMPACT_ATOMS: atom_id res chain seq x y z
N MET A 1 9.90 -11.95 -12.00
CA MET A 1 9.92 -10.48 -12.15
C MET A 1 9.21 -9.90 -10.96
N LYS A 2 9.88 -9.01 -10.22
CA LYS A 2 9.31 -8.36 -9.06
C LYS A 2 8.29 -7.30 -9.48
N THR A 3 7.19 -7.25 -8.75
CA THR A 3 6.05 -6.37 -9.02
C THR A 3 5.75 -5.54 -7.78
N HIS A 4 5.45 -4.27 -7.98
CA HIS A 4 5.07 -3.33 -6.94
C HIS A 4 3.68 -2.78 -7.24
N THR A 5 2.74 -3.02 -6.34
CA THR A 5 1.36 -2.53 -6.46
C THR A 5 1.13 -1.45 -5.42
N PHE A 6 0.74 -0.26 -5.88
CA PHE A 6 0.42 0.88 -5.03
C PHE A 6 -1.10 0.99 -4.93
N THR A 7 -1.64 0.87 -3.72
CA THR A 7 -3.03 1.21 -3.42
C THR A 7 -3.06 2.57 -2.76
N TYR A 8 -3.49 3.59 -3.51
CA TYR A 8 -3.57 4.97 -3.01
C TYR A 8 -4.85 5.16 -2.23
N VAL A 9 -4.71 5.79 -1.06
CA VAL A 9 -5.82 6.12 -0.17
C VAL A 9 -5.85 7.61 0.12
N ALA A 10 -7.04 8.16 0.30
CA ALA A 10 -7.26 9.53 0.69
C ALA A 10 -8.14 9.59 1.93
N CYS A 11 -7.62 10.21 2.98
CA CYS A 11 -8.40 10.49 4.18
C CYS A 11 -9.33 11.69 3.92
N THR A 12 -10.49 11.72 4.57
CA THR A 12 -11.41 12.86 4.52
C THR A 12 -10.83 14.15 5.11
N CYS A 13 -9.75 14.07 5.90
CA CYS A 13 -9.02 15.25 6.36
C CYS A 13 -8.12 15.89 5.29
N GLY A 14 -8.04 15.28 4.09
CA GLY A 14 -7.23 15.75 2.96
C GLY A 14 -5.87 15.06 2.83
N HIS A 15 -5.40 14.37 3.86
CA HIS A 15 -4.14 13.61 3.80
C HIS A 15 -4.23 12.43 2.83
N ARG A 16 -3.12 12.13 2.13
CA ARG A 16 -3.03 11.03 1.16
C ARG A 16 -1.78 10.21 1.41
N GLY A 17 -1.89 8.93 1.11
CA GLY A 17 -0.75 8.02 1.16
C GLY A 17 -1.02 6.78 0.33
N ALA A 18 -0.17 5.76 0.48
CA ALA A 18 -0.32 4.52 -0.25
C ALA A 18 0.05 3.31 0.61
N ILE A 19 -0.64 2.21 0.36
CA ILE A 19 -0.19 0.88 0.76
C ILE A 19 0.59 0.32 -0.43
N VAL A 20 1.84 -0.06 -0.19
CA VAL A 20 2.74 -0.57 -1.23
C VAL A 20 2.93 -2.06 -1.00
N GLN A 21 2.39 -2.85 -1.92
CA GLN A 21 2.62 -4.28 -1.98
C GLN A 21 3.81 -4.56 -2.89
N THR A 22 4.67 -5.47 -2.47
CA THR A 22 5.80 -5.96 -3.24
C THR A 22 5.68 -7.47 -3.32
N TYR A 23 5.66 -7.99 -4.54
CA TYR A 23 5.62 -9.42 -4.81
C TYR A 23 6.81 -9.81 -5.67
N ASP A 24 7.54 -10.82 -5.22
CA ASP A 24 8.66 -11.39 -5.94
C ASP A 24 8.43 -12.90 -6.10
N PRO A 25 8.16 -13.39 -7.32
CA PRO A 25 7.90 -14.81 -7.56
C PRO A 25 9.18 -15.66 -7.64
N THR A 26 10.37 -15.13 -7.31
CA THR A 26 11.64 -15.85 -7.49
C THR A 26 11.70 -17.12 -6.62
N PRO A 27 12.03 -18.30 -7.19
CA PRO A 27 12.13 -19.57 -6.45
C PRO A 27 13.20 -19.58 -5.33
N PRO A 28 13.12 -20.49 -4.34
CA PRO A 28 12.24 -21.66 -4.26
C PRO A 28 10.84 -21.39 -3.72
N ALA A 29 10.62 -20.26 -3.05
CA ALA A 29 9.31 -19.79 -2.64
C ALA A 29 9.29 -18.28 -2.87
N GLY A 30 8.34 -17.79 -3.68
CA GLY A 30 8.16 -16.36 -3.85
C GLY A 30 7.85 -15.69 -2.50
N TRP A 31 8.15 -14.41 -2.39
CA TRP A 31 7.89 -13.64 -1.17
C TRP A 31 6.99 -12.44 -1.46
N TYR A 32 6.26 -12.04 -0.42
CA TYR A 32 5.32 -10.92 -0.43
C TYR A 32 5.61 -10.03 0.77
N HIS A 33 5.47 -8.72 0.57
CA HIS A 33 5.57 -7.73 1.63
C HIS A 33 4.65 -6.54 1.33
N ALA A 34 3.85 -6.10 2.31
CA ALA A 34 3.12 -4.85 2.25
C ALA A 34 3.67 -3.84 3.26
N TRP A 35 3.76 -2.56 2.87
CA TRP A 35 4.19 -1.49 3.76
C TRP A 35 3.45 -0.20 3.48
N LEU A 36 3.52 0.72 4.43
CA LEU A 36 2.79 1.98 4.42
C LEU A 36 3.70 3.13 3.99
N ARG A 37 3.29 3.86 2.94
CA ARG A 37 3.94 5.08 2.48
C ARG A 37 3.08 6.28 2.81
N ASP A 38 3.65 7.20 3.58
CA ASP A 38 2.97 8.42 4.06
C ASP A 38 1.68 8.10 4.84
N LEU A 39 1.64 6.95 5.51
CA LEU A 39 0.55 6.52 6.39
C LEU A 39 1.15 5.97 7.69
N SER A 40 0.36 5.96 8.76
CA SER A 40 0.73 5.32 10.02
C SER A 40 0.11 3.92 10.11
N SER A 41 0.72 3.03 10.87
CA SER A 41 0.07 1.78 11.28
C SER A 41 -0.77 2.00 12.55
N GLY A 42 -1.68 1.07 12.85
CA GLY A 42 -2.51 1.12 14.05
C GLY A 42 -3.97 1.53 13.80
N GLY A 43 -4.44 1.43 12.57
CA GLY A 43 -5.87 1.46 12.26
C GLY A 43 -6.61 0.25 12.84
N GLY A 44 -7.94 0.37 12.97
CA GLY A 44 -8.82 -0.65 13.53
C GLY A 44 -9.60 -1.46 12.49
N TYR A 45 -9.11 -1.58 11.25
CA TYR A 45 -9.81 -2.35 10.23
C TYR A 45 -9.69 -3.86 10.51
N GLU A 46 -10.83 -4.53 10.68
CA GLU A 46 -10.96 -5.98 10.92
C GLU A 46 -11.85 -6.67 9.86
N GLY A 47 -12.03 -6.03 8.70
CA GLY A 47 -12.84 -6.58 7.61
C GLY A 47 -12.10 -7.62 6.77
N ILE A 48 -12.77 -8.08 5.70
CA ILE A 48 -12.29 -9.15 4.83
C ILE A 48 -11.18 -8.75 3.85
N ASP A 49 -10.91 -7.45 3.68
CA ASP A 49 -9.81 -7.01 2.82
C ASP A 49 -8.48 -7.24 3.53
N GLU A 50 -7.80 -8.33 3.16
CA GLU A 50 -6.56 -8.79 3.78
C GLU A 50 -5.48 -7.72 3.79
N LEU A 51 -5.37 -6.90 2.74
CA LEU A 51 -4.35 -5.85 2.66
C LEU A 51 -4.54 -4.81 3.77
N PHE A 52 -5.78 -4.38 3.99
CA PHE A 52 -6.11 -3.41 5.04
C PHE A 52 -6.10 -4.05 6.43
N ALA A 53 -6.48 -5.33 6.55
CA ALA A 53 -6.46 -6.06 7.81
C ALA A 53 -5.02 -6.37 8.29
N GLU A 54 -4.11 -6.65 7.34
CA GLU A 54 -2.69 -6.87 7.58
C GLU A 54 -1.97 -5.56 7.93
N THR A 55 -2.14 -4.53 7.10
CA THR A 55 -1.35 -3.30 7.23
C THR A 55 -1.93 -2.31 8.23
N LYS A 56 -3.23 -2.42 8.55
CA LYS A 56 -3.98 -1.56 9.49
C LYS A 56 -3.62 -0.08 9.31
N PRO A 57 -3.85 0.51 8.12
CA PRO A 57 -3.45 1.87 7.84
C PRO A 57 -4.29 2.86 8.66
N SER A 58 -3.64 3.89 9.18
CA SER A 58 -4.24 5.04 9.83
C SER A 58 -3.67 6.32 9.24
N CYS A 59 -4.46 7.39 9.32
CA CYS A 59 -4.04 8.72 8.92
C CYS A 59 -3.10 9.30 10.00
N PRO A 60 -1.85 9.68 9.67
CA PRO A 60 -0.94 10.29 10.63
C PRO A 60 -1.46 11.62 11.17
N GLU A 61 -2.17 12.39 10.33
CA GLU A 61 -2.66 13.73 10.70
C GLU A 61 -3.84 13.73 11.68
N CYS A 62 -4.80 12.80 11.55
CA CYS A 62 -6.03 12.81 12.35
C CYS A 62 -6.30 11.50 13.10
N GLY A 63 -5.42 10.52 12.99
CA GLY A 63 -5.55 9.21 13.66
C GLY A 63 -6.66 8.32 13.12
N ARG A 64 -7.45 8.78 12.14
CA ARG A 64 -8.56 8.00 11.56
C ARG A 64 -8.03 6.70 10.94
N SER A 65 -8.71 5.59 11.22
CA SER A 65 -8.45 4.33 10.52
C SER A 65 -8.87 4.43 9.05
N LEU A 66 -7.98 4.04 8.15
CA LEU A 66 -8.25 3.99 6.72
C LEU A 66 -8.70 2.59 6.33
N THR A 67 -9.62 2.54 5.39
CA THR A 67 -10.35 1.33 4.98
C THR A 67 -10.38 1.22 3.45
N PRO A 68 -10.84 0.09 2.89
CA PRO A 68 -10.99 -0.04 1.43
C PRO A 68 -11.88 1.03 0.79
N GLN A 69 -12.79 1.65 1.55
CA GLN A 69 -13.63 2.75 1.05
C GLN A 69 -12.86 4.05 0.81
N ASP A 70 -11.70 4.21 1.45
CA ASP A 70 -10.85 5.39 1.31
C ASP A 70 -9.88 5.27 0.11
N VAL A 71 -9.97 4.18 -0.68
CA VAL A 71 -9.14 3.95 -1.87
C VAL A 71 -9.56 4.88 -3.01
N VAL A 72 -8.57 5.55 -3.59
CA VAL A 72 -8.75 6.53 -4.68
C VAL A 72 -8.03 6.15 -5.96
N GLY A 73 -7.25 5.07 -5.96
CA GLY A 73 -6.61 4.55 -7.15
C GLY A 73 -5.68 3.37 -6.87
N ARG A 74 -5.33 2.63 -7.92
CA ARG A 74 -4.33 1.57 -7.89
C ARG A 74 -3.40 1.67 -9.09
N SER A 75 -2.13 1.39 -8.89
CA SER A 75 -1.14 1.24 -9.97
C SER A 75 -0.25 0.05 -9.72
N GLU A 76 0.18 -0.60 -10.79
CA GLU A 76 1.11 -1.72 -10.75
C GLU A 76 2.33 -1.36 -11.60
N LEU A 77 3.51 -1.56 -11.02
CA LEU A 77 4.79 -1.32 -11.66
C LEU A 77 5.62 -2.61 -11.57
N ASN A 78 6.14 -3.05 -12.70
CA ASN A 78 7.22 -4.03 -12.68
C ASN A 78 8.56 -3.34 -12.35
N GLU A 79 9.54 -4.13 -11.90
CA GLU A 79 10.87 -3.65 -11.52
C GLU A 79 11.53 -2.79 -12.61
N ASP A 80 11.38 -3.17 -13.88
CA ASP A 80 11.91 -2.43 -15.03
C ASP A 80 11.32 -1.01 -15.17
N ALA A 81 10.01 -0.86 -14.92
CA ALA A 81 9.34 0.44 -14.95
C ALA A 81 9.77 1.32 -13.76
N LEU A 82 9.93 0.74 -12.58
CA LEU A 82 10.41 1.44 -11.39
C LEU A 82 11.85 1.94 -11.56
N LEU A 83 12.75 1.11 -12.10
CA LEU A 83 14.13 1.50 -12.37
C LEU A 83 14.22 2.66 -13.37
N LYS A 84 13.30 2.74 -14.34
CA LYS A 84 13.23 3.87 -15.28
C LYS A 84 12.73 5.16 -14.63
N LEU A 85 11.85 5.08 -13.63
CA LEU A 85 11.35 6.23 -12.89
C LEU A 85 12.37 6.76 -11.86
N ALA A 86 13.17 5.88 -11.26
CA ALA A 86 14.19 6.24 -10.27
C ALA A 86 15.46 6.89 -10.86
N ARG A 87 15.64 6.86 -12.17
CA ARG A 87 16.80 7.44 -12.89
C ARG A 87 16.56 8.85 -13.43
N ARG A 88 15.45 9.48 -13.06
CA ARG A 88 15.12 10.87 -13.40
C ARG A 88 15.25 11.76 -12.17
#